data_AF-A0A960LAN8-F1
#
_entry.id   AF-A0A960LAN8-F1
#
_cell.length_a   1.000
_cell.length_b   1.000
_cell.length_c   1.000
_cell.angle_alpha   90.00
_cell.angle_beta   90.00
_cell.angle_gamma   90.00
#
_symmetry.space_group_name_H-M   'P 1'
#
loop_
_entity.id
_entity.type
_entity.pdbx_description
1 polymer ?
#
loop_
_entity_poly.entity_id
_entity_poly.type
_entity_poly.pdbx_seq_one_letter_code
_entity_poly.pdbx_strand_id
1 'polypeptide(L)'
;MTANVSSSSATAPAEAPVAGLDLLATERLPPIPSALLRGEATELLAPLRWLPGIAEAGELCRPPAHRPDRRELAAELADAQRAYSHPAAEEMAGKLADPETLVVVTGQQPGLFGGRLYALSKAVAAARWAAELEAAGRPAVAVFW
;
A
#
# COMPACT_ATOMS: atom_id res chain seq x y z
N MET A 1 -12.10 -36.45 -6.79
CA MET A 1 -12.14 -35.04 -6.31
C MET A 1 -12.55 -34.19 -7.50
N THR A 2 -13.84 -33.96 -7.63
CA THR A 2 -14.50 -33.43 -8.84
C THR A 2 -14.44 -31.91 -8.86
N ALA A 3 -13.84 -31.34 -9.92
CA ALA A 3 -13.87 -29.91 -10.20
C ALA A 3 -15.30 -29.51 -10.61
N ASN A 4 -15.84 -28.48 -9.95
CA ASN A 4 -17.13 -27.90 -10.28
C ASN A 4 -16.95 -27.01 -11.52
N VAL A 5 -17.34 -27.50 -12.70
CA VAL A 5 -17.46 -26.70 -13.92
C VAL A 5 -18.91 -26.24 -13.99
N SER A 6 -19.21 -25.05 -13.47
CA SER A 6 -20.48 -24.39 -13.73
C SER A 6 -20.43 -23.75 -15.13
N SER A 7 -21.07 -24.39 -16.10
CA SER A 7 -21.34 -23.78 -17.41
C SER A 7 -22.46 -22.75 -17.24
N SER A 8 -22.11 -21.47 -17.19
CA SER A 8 -23.09 -20.39 -17.24
C SER A 8 -23.37 -20.07 -18.71
N SER A 9 -24.47 -20.61 -19.23
CA SER A 9 -25.01 -20.23 -20.54
C SER A 9 -25.77 -18.91 -20.40
N ALA A 10 -25.04 -17.81 -20.29
CA ALA A 10 -25.57 -16.49 -20.53
C ALA A 10 -25.17 -16.11 -21.97
N THR A 11 -26.16 -16.02 -22.85
CA THR A 11 -25.98 -15.42 -24.18
C THR A 11 -25.46 -14.01 -23.98
N ALA A 12 -24.19 -13.76 -24.34
CA ALA A 12 -23.65 -12.41 -24.33
C ALA A 12 -24.55 -11.53 -25.20
N PRO A 13 -25.04 -10.38 -24.72
CA PRO A 13 -25.69 -9.42 -25.61
C PRO A 13 -24.67 -9.06 -26.69
N ALA A 14 -25.11 -8.95 -27.94
CA ALA A 14 -24.26 -8.49 -29.04
C ALA A 14 -23.59 -7.19 -28.60
N GLU A 15 -22.26 -7.21 -28.46
CA GLU A 15 -21.47 -6.03 -28.12
C GLU A 15 -21.72 -4.97 -29.18
N ALA A 16 -22.52 -3.95 -28.84
CA ALA A 16 -22.43 -2.69 -29.55
C ALA A 16 -20.95 -2.28 -29.52
N PRO A 17 -20.38 -1.74 -30.62
CA PRO A 17 -18.99 -1.31 -30.61
C PRO A 17 -18.86 -0.25 -29.51
N VAL A 18 -18.31 -0.66 -28.36
CA VAL A 18 -17.84 0.28 -27.36
C VAL A 18 -16.78 1.07 -28.12
N ALA A 19 -17.05 2.34 -28.40
CA ALA A 19 -16.08 3.22 -29.02
C ALA A 19 -14.79 3.10 -28.20
N GLY A 20 -13.84 2.31 -28.71
CA GLY A 20 -12.65 1.94 -27.97
C GLY A 20 -11.86 3.21 -27.77
N LEU A 21 -11.77 3.68 -26.52
CA LEU A 21 -10.90 4.79 -26.20
C LEU A 21 -9.46 4.29 -26.35
N ASP A 22 -8.79 4.70 -27.43
CA ASP A 22 -7.35 4.47 -27.59
C ASP A 22 -6.59 5.36 -26.61
N LEU A 23 -6.24 4.78 -25.47
CA LEU A 23 -5.51 5.47 -24.41
C LEU A 23 -4.11 5.92 -24.84
N LEU A 24 -3.49 5.24 -25.81
CA LEU A 24 -2.18 5.64 -26.35
C LEU A 24 -2.31 6.90 -27.21
N ALA A 25 -3.37 6.99 -28.03
CA ALA A 25 -3.65 8.17 -28.84
C ALA A 25 -3.95 9.43 -28.02
N THR A 26 -4.32 9.29 -26.74
CA THR A 26 -4.56 10.45 -25.87
C THR A 26 -3.28 11.12 -25.36
N GLU A 27 -2.13 10.45 -25.44
CA GLU A 27 -0.85 10.89 -24.85
C GLU A 27 -0.92 11.28 -23.35
N ARG A 28 -1.99 10.87 -22.64
CA ARG A 28 -2.22 11.18 -21.22
C ARG A 28 -1.71 10.13 -20.26
N LEU A 29 -1.22 9.01 -20.77
CA LEU A 29 -0.71 7.94 -19.94
C LEU A 29 0.72 8.25 -19.47
N PRO A 30 1.03 8.02 -18.18
CA PRO A 30 2.40 8.06 -17.70
C PRO A 30 3.31 7.07 -18.46
N PRO A 31 4.64 7.22 -18.35
CA PRO A 31 5.59 6.42 -19.16
C PRO A 31 5.44 4.90 -19.01
N ILE A 32 5.23 4.40 -17.79
CA ILE A 32 5.18 2.96 -17.52
C ILE A 32 3.92 2.30 -18.13
N PRO A 33 2.69 2.79 -17.89
CA PRO A 33 1.51 2.29 -18.59
C PRO A 33 1.59 2.41 -20.12
N SER A 34 2.20 3.49 -20.62
CA SER A 34 2.39 3.69 -22.07
C SER A 34 3.30 2.62 -22.68
N ALA A 35 4.45 2.36 -22.05
CA ALA A 35 5.39 1.33 -22.48
C ALA A 35 4.75 -0.07 -22.44
N LEU A 36 3.96 -0.37 -21.41
CA LEU A 36 3.23 -1.64 -21.31
C LEU A 36 2.24 -1.82 -22.48
N LEU A 37 1.43 -0.80 -22.77
CA LEU A 37 0.44 -0.87 -23.85
C LEU A 37 1.06 -0.92 -25.25
N ARG A 38 2.26 -0.35 -25.43
CA ARG A 38 3.04 -0.48 -26.67
C ARG A 38 3.79 -1.82 -26.79
N GLY A 39 3.77 -2.65 -25.75
CA GLY A 39 4.55 -3.90 -25.68
C GLY A 39 6.05 -3.70 -25.46
N GLU A 40 6.46 -2.48 -25.07
CA GLU A 40 7.86 -2.11 -24.78
C GLU A 40 8.27 -2.49 -23.35
N ALA A 41 7.29 -2.63 -22.45
CA ALA A 41 7.46 -3.17 -21.12
C ALA A 41 6.58 -4.41 -20.95
N THR A 42 7.10 -5.45 -20.29
CA THR A 42 6.36 -6.68 -20.03
C THR A 42 5.76 -6.72 -18.62
N GLU A 43 6.22 -5.85 -17.72
CA GLU A 43 5.83 -5.86 -16.31
C GLU A 43 5.65 -4.43 -15.77
N LEU A 44 4.43 -4.12 -15.33
CA LEU A 44 4.09 -2.81 -14.74
C LEU A 44 4.89 -2.53 -13.46
N LEU A 45 5.29 -3.58 -12.75
CA LEU A 45 5.91 -3.52 -11.44
C LEU A 45 7.44 -3.65 -11.50
N ALA A 46 8.03 -3.74 -12.69
CA ALA A 46 9.47 -3.84 -12.88
C ALA A 46 10.29 -2.73 -12.16
N PRO A 47 9.81 -1.48 -12.04
CA PRO A 47 10.55 -0.45 -11.30
C PRO A 47 10.53 -0.64 -9.77
N LEU A 48 9.66 -1.51 -9.25
CA LEU A 48 9.57 -1.79 -7.82
C LEU A 48 10.57 -2.86 -7.42
N ARG A 49 11.31 -2.61 -6.34
CA ARG A 49 12.11 -3.63 -5.69
C ARG A 49 11.23 -4.39 -4.70
N TRP A 50 11.01 -5.67 -4.97
CA TRP A 50 10.35 -6.58 -4.03
C TRP A 50 11.35 -7.06 -2.99
N LEU A 51 10.94 -7.00 -1.72
CA LEU A 51 11.70 -7.56 -0.60
C LEU A 51 10.93 -8.79 -0.11
N PRO A 52 11.41 -10.02 -0.38
CA PRO A 52 10.70 -11.25 -0.04
C PRO A 52 10.54 -11.48 1.47
N GLY A 53 11.40 -10.88 2.31
CA GLY A 53 11.26 -10.94 3.76
C GLY A 53 12.11 -9.95 4.56
N ILE A 54 11.81 -9.90 5.86
CA ILE A 54 12.41 -9.02 6.88
C ILE A 54 13.92 -9.22 7.01
N ALA A 55 14.40 -10.46 6.81
CA ALA A 55 15.82 -10.84 6.88
C ALA A 55 16.64 -10.26 5.71
N GLU A 56 15.99 -10.02 4.58
CA GLU A 56 16.61 -9.48 3.36
C GLU A 56 16.40 -7.97 3.24
N ALA A 57 15.66 -7.39 4.18
CA ALA A 57 15.37 -5.97 4.20
C ALA A 57 16.63 -5.10 4.30
N GLY A 58 17.79 -5.67 4.67
CA GLY A 58 19.12 -5.08 4.53
C GLY A 58 19.19 -3.59 4.91
N GLU A 59 19.94 -2.81 4.14
CA GLU A 59 19.74 -1.35 4.10
C GLU A 59 18.37 -1.06 3.45
N LEU A 60 17.33 -0.92 4.28
CA LEU A 60 16.11 -0.23 3.89
C LEU A 60 16.48 1.20 3.49
N CYS A 61 15.79 1.71 2.48
CA CYS A 61 16.06 2.98 1.78
C CYS A 61 16.77 4.03 2.65
N ARG A 62 17.96 4.50 2.21
CA ARG A 62 18.65 5.61 2.85
C ARG A 62 17.71 6.83 2.83
N PRO A 63 17.33 7.39 3.98
CA PRO A 63 16.39 8.50 4.00
C PRO A 63 16.97 9.71 3.26
N PRO A 64 16.12 10.51 2.59
CA PRO A 64 16.56 11.70 1.87
C PRO A 64 17.23 12.72 2.83
N ALA A 65 18.03 13.61 2.25
CA ALA A 65 18.84 14.58 3.02
C ALA A 65 17.99 15.58 3.84
N HIS A 66 16.76 15.88 3.41
CA HIS A 66 15.83 16.73 4.14
C HIS A 66 14.83 15.88 4.92
N ARG A 67 14.85 15.98 6.25
CA ARG A 67 13.90 15.31 7.13
C ARG A 67 12.97 16.32 7.77
N PRO A 68 11.64 16.15 7.69
CA PRO A 68 10.73 16.84 8.60
C PRO A 68 11.06 16.44 10.04
N ASP A 69 10.77 17.32 11.00
CA ASP A 69 10.99 17.00 12.42
C ASP A 69 10.08 15.85 12.84
N ARG A 70 10.68 14.67 13.06
CA ARG A 70 9.95 13.46 13.46
C ARG A 70 9.27 13.61 14.82
N ARG A 71 9.81 14.46 15.70
CA ARG A 71 9.21 14.69 17.02
C ARG A 71 7.94 15.51 16.91
N GLU A 72 7.95 16.54 16.07
CA GLU A 72 6.77 17.35 15.76
C GLU A 72 5.68 16.47 15.14
N LEU A 73 6.03 15.68 14.10
CA LEU A 73 5.09 14.73 13.49
C LEU A 73 4.52 13.71 14.49
N ALA A 74 5.37 13.14 15.35
CA ALA A 74 4.95 12.17 16.36
C ALA A 74 3.98 12.79 17.38
N ALA A 75 4.24 14.03 17.81
CA ALA A 75 3.38 14.76 18.74
C ALA A 75 2.01 15.05 18.13
N GLU A 76 1.96 15.59 16.91
CA GLU A 76 0.71 15.89 16.20
C GLU A 76 -0.13 14.62 15.97
N LEU A 77 0.51 13.51 15.59
CA LEU A 77 -0.17 12.23 15.43
C LEU A 77 -0.67 11.68 16.77
N ALA A 78 0.11 11.78 17.84
CA ALA A 78 -0.29 11.33 19.17
C ALA A 78 -1.51 12.13 19.68
N ASP A 79 -1.52 13.45 19.46
CA ASP A 79 -2.63 14.32 19.81
C ASP A 79 -3.90 13.97 19.03
N ALA A 80 -3.77 13.70 17.73
CA ALA A 80 -4.89 13.21 16.91
C ALA A 80 -5.45 11.87 17.42
N GLN A 81 -4.58 10.90 17.74
CA GLN A 81 -5.03 9.59 18.25
C GLN A 81 -5.66 9.68 19.64
N ARG A 82 -5.19 10.61 20.47
CA ARG A 82 -5.81 10.91 21.76
C ARG A 82 -7.23 11.48 21.59
N ALA A 83 -7.44 12.36 20.61
CA ALA A 83 -8.77 12.88 20.29
C ALA A 83 -9.74 11.75 19.85
N TYR A 84 -9.22 10.68 19.23
CA TYR A 84 -9.98 9.47 18.91
C TYR A 84 -10.10 8.46 20.06
N SER A 85 -9.56 8.75 21.25
CA SER A 85 -9.53 7.85 22.41
C SER A 85 -8.85 6.49 22.12
N HIS A 86 -7.79 6.49 21.30
CA HIS A 86 -7.10 5.26 20.89
C HIS A 86 -5.68 5.17 21.49
N PRO A 87 -5.53 4.78 22.78
CA PRO A 87 -4.25 4.86 23.51
C PRO A 87 -3.13 4.02 22.88
N ALA A 88 -3.45 2.86 22.29
CA ALA A 88 -2.45 2.05 21.59
C ALA A 88 -1.90 2.75 20.33
N ALA A 89 -2.72 3.55 19.66
CA ALA A 89 -2.29 4.29 18.47
C ALA A 89 -1.53 5.56 18.84
N GLU A 90 -1.87 6.17 19.98
CA GLU A 90 -1.09 7.24 20.60
C GLU A 90 0.33 6.76 20.95
N GLU A 91 0.47 5.58 21.57
CA GLU A 91 1.77 4.99 21.87
C GLU A 91 2.58 4.73 20.58
N MET A 92 1.93 4.14 19.55
CA MET A 92 2.55 3.90 18.25
C MET A 92 2.99 5.21 17.58
N ALA A 93 2.19 6.27 17.67
CA ALA A 93 2.57 7.59 17.16
C ALA A 93 3.83 8.12 17.89
N GLY A 94 3.89 7.96 19.21
CA GLY A 94 5.06 8.34 20.01
C GLY A 94 6.37 7.67 19.55
N LYS A 95 6.33 6.39 19.14
CA LYS A 95 7.50 5.67 18.59
C LYS A 95 8.12 6.36 17.37
N LEU A 96 7.34 7.13 16.60
CA LEU A 96 7.83 7.81 15.41
C LEU A 96 8.87 8.90 15.70
N ALA A 97 8.94 9.38 16.95
CA ALA A 97 9.94 10.36 17.38
C ALA A 97 11.37 9.78 17.37
N ASP A 98 11.52 8.46 17.48
CA ASP A 98 12.80 7.77 17.35
C ASP A 98 13.21 7.71 15.86
N PRO A 99 14.38 8.27 15.48
CA PRO A 99 14.86 8.23 14.10
C PRO A 99 15.06 6.80 13.56
N GLU A 100 15.27 5.80 14.41
CA GLU A 100 15.45 4.40 14.02
C GLU A 100 14.13 3.67 13.76
N THR A 101 12.99 4.23 14.19
CA THR A 101 11.66 3.64 13.94
C THR A 101 11.35 3.65 12.45
N LEU A 102 11.13 2.47 11.90
CA LEU A 102 10.66 2.24 10.54
C LEU A 102 9.14 2.42 10.45
N VAL A 103 8.66 2.76 9.25
CA VAL A 103 7.23 2.92 9.00
C VAL A 103 6.82 2.01 7.86
N VAL A 104 5.89 1.09 8.13
CA VAL A 104 5.20 0.33 7.09
C VAL A 104 3.93 1.08 6.72
N VAL A 105 3.90 1.64 5.51
CA VAL A 105 2.78 2.46 5.04
C VAL A 105 1.97 1.69 4.00
N THR A 106 0.65 1.72 4.16
CA THR A 106 -0.31 1.34 3.12
C THR A 106 -1.49 2.31 3.18
N GLY A 107 -2.41 2.24 2.23
CA GLY A 107 -3.60 3.08 2.28
C GLY A 107 -4.76 2.64 1.42
N GLN A 108 -5.90 3.27 1.69
CA GLN A 108 -7.05 3.31 0.80
C GLN A 108 -7.97 4.49 1.11
N GLN A 109 -8.64 5.01 0.07
CA GLN A 109 -9.75 5.93 0.20
C GLN A 109 -10.77 5.45 1.25
N PRO A 110 -11.24 6.35 2.15
CA PRO A 110 -12.23 6.01 3.15
C PRO A 110 -13.55 5.62 2.46
N GLY A 111 -14.13 4.50 2.90
CA GLY A 111 -15.42 4.02 2.43
C GLY A 111 -16.38 3.81 3.59
N LEU A 112 -17.68 3.96 3.33
CA LEU A 112 -18.71 3.66 4.33
C LEU A 112 -18.53 2.23 4.87
N PHE A 113 -18.67 2.08 6.19
CA PHE A 113 -18.50 0.81 6.90
C PHE A 113 -17.11 0.15 6.70
N GLY A 114 -16.06 0.95 6.50
CA GLY A 114 -14.69 0.46 6.28
C GLY A 114 -14.37 0.13 4.81
N GLY A 115 -15.31 0.38 3.89
CA GLY A 115 -15.09 0.25 2.46
C GLY A 115 -14.95 -1.20 1.99
N ARG A 116 -14.09 -1.43 1.00
CA ARG A 116 -13.88 -2.76 0.42
C ARG A 116 -13.02 -3.61 1.35
N LEU A 117 -13.28 -4.93 1.38
CA LEU A 117 -12.55 -5.88 2.24
C LEU A 117 -11.03 -5.77 2.14
N TYR A 118 -10.49 -5.46 0.96
CA TYR A 118 -9.05 -5.33 0.81
C TYR A 118 -8.45 -4.17 1.63
N ALA A 119 -9.24 -3.16 2.05
CA ALA A 119 -8.77 -2.10 2.94
C ALA A 119 -8.32 -2.68 4.28
N LEU A 120 -9.15 -3.57 4.84
CA LEU A 120 -8.81 -4.35 6.04
C LEU A 120 -7.61 -5.27 5.77
N SER A 121 -7.59 -6.00 4.65
CA SER A 121 -6.47 -6.89 4.33
C SER A 121 -5.14 -6.14 4.23
N LYS A 122 -5.13 -4.94 3.64
CA LYS A 122 -3.96 -4.06 3.58
C LYS A 122 -3.53 -3.60 4.97
N ALA A 123 -4.46 -3.11 5.79
CA ALA A 123 -4.17 -2.66 7.15
C ALA A 123 -3.55 -3.79 8.00
N VAL A 124 -4.13 -4.99 7.93
CA VAL A 124 -3.61 -6.18 8.61
C VAL A 124 -2.24 -6.57 8.08
N ALA A 125 -2.02 -6.54 6.76
CA ALA A 125 -0.72 -6.84 6.18
C ALA A 125 0.37 -5.87 6.67
N ALA A 126 0.08 -4.56 6.72
CA ALA A 126 1.01 -3.56 7.25
C ALA A 126 1.31 -3.77 8.74
N ALA A 127 0.28 -4.04 9.56
CA ALA A 127 0.45 -4.32 10.98
C ALA A 127 1.29 -5.58 11.23
N ARG A 128 1.06 -6.66 10.47
CA ARG A 128 1.86 -7.88 10.55
C ARG A 128 3.32 -7.64 10.16
N TRP A 129 3.56 -6.88 9.11
CA TRP A 129 4.91 -6.54 8.68
C TRP A 129 5.64 -5.70 9.74
N ALA A 130 4.98 -4.72 10.35
CA ALA A 130 5.56 -3.94 11.44
C ALA A 130 5.90 -4.81 12.66
N ALA A 131 5.01 -5.73 13.05
CA ALA A 131 5.27 -6.68 14.13
C ALA A 131 6.45 -7.62 13.83
N GLU A 132 6.57 -8.05 12.58
CA GLU A 132 7.69 -8.86 12.09
C GLU A 132 9.04 -8.11 12.13
N LEU A 133 9.05 -6.81 11.83
CA LEU A 133 10.23 -5.94 12.00
C LEU A 133 10.61 -5.78 13.47
N GLU A 134 9.63 -5.50 14.34
CA GLU A 134 9.84 -5.39 15.79
C GLU A 134 10.42 -6.69 16.37
N ALA A 135 9.89 -7.86 15.96
CA ALA A 135 10.41 -9.18 16.34
C ALA A 135 11.84 -9.43 15.87
N ALA A 136 12.26 -8.80 14.77
CA ALA A 136 13.64 -8.82 14.27
C ALA A 136 14.54 -7.76 14.93
N GLY A 137 14.09 -7.09 15.99
CA GLY A 137 14.85 -6.07 16.72
C GLY A 137 14.90 -4.70 16.03
N ARG A 138 13.98 -4.45 15.10
CA ARG A 138 13.90 -3.18 14.36
C ARG A 138 12.62 -2.45 14.76
N PRO A 139 12.70 -1.33 15.50
CA PRO A 139 11.52 -0.58 15.89
C PRO A 139 10.69 -0.21 14.65
N ALA A 140 9.39 -0.47 14.68
CA ALA A 140 8.54 -0.28 13.51
C ALA A 140 7.08 -0.03 13.89
N VAL A 141 6.42 0.82 13.09
CA VAL A 141 4.99 1.08 13.21
C VAL A 141 4.29 0.95 11.87
N ALA A 142 3.04 0.51 11.90
CA ALA A 142 2.17 0.48 10.74
C ALA A 142 1.34 1.77 10.68
N VAL A 143 1.30 2.39 9.50
CA VAL A 143 0.48 3.57 9.21
C VAL A 143 -0.46 3.23 8.06
N PHE A 144 -1.76 3.48 8.29
CA PHE A 144 -2.80 3.36 7.28
C PHE A 144 -3.24 4.76 6.84
N TRP A 145 -3.02 5.10 5.57
CA TRP A 145 -3.30 6.39 4.95
C TRP A 145 -4.60 6.39 4.15
#